data_AF-A0A833ZLG2-F1
#
_entry.id   AF-A0A833ZLG2-F1
#
_cell.length_a   1.000
_cell.length_b   1.000
_cell.length_c   1.000
_cell.angle_alpha   90.00
_cell.angle_beta   90.00
_cell.angle_gamma   90.00
#
_symmetry.space_group_name_H-M   'P 1'
#
loop_
_entity.id
_entity.type
_entity.pdbx_description
1 polymer ?
#
loop_
_entity_poly.entity_id
_entity_poly.type
_entity_poly.pdbx_seq_one_letter_code
_entity_poly.pdbx_strand_id
1 'polypeptide(L)'
;MERVMEVFLAQLRLLFGISQPKLPPKCLFSGPKSEGLMTWEVDQLLWARSVENLATATTTLTSLAQLLGKISNIVIKDNVASEVYRAVDAIYEAVLELTSGHLASAFVASRKAVTSSERAFFDPSLLHLLYFPDDQKFAIYIPLFLPMAVPIVLSLVKIFLEIHESWRKPMTD
;
A
#
# COMPACT_ATOMS: atom_id res chain seq x y z
N MET A 1 -12.44 4.96 -46.39
CA MET A 1 -11.91 4.19 -45.24
C MET A 1 -10.66 4.82 -44.66
N GLU A 2 -9.71 5.30 -45.48
CA GLU A 2 -8.46 5.94 -45.02
C GLU A 2 -8.67 7.07 -44.00
N ARG A 3 -9.57 8.02 -44.30
CA ARG A 3 -9.88 9.14 -43.38
C ARG A 3 -10.43 8.71 -42.02
N VAL A 4 -11.14 7.59 -41.95
CA VAL A 4 -11.65 7.03 -40.68
C VAL A 4 -10.51 6.39 -39.89
N MET A 5 -9.60 5.70 -40.58
CA MET A 5 -8.40 5.11 -39.99
C MET A 5 -7.48 6.19 -39.42
N GLU A 6 -7.30 7.31 -40.12
CA GLU A 6 -6.50 8.46 -39.64
C GLU A 6 -7.05 9.03 -38.33
N VAL A 7 -8.37 9.22 -38.24
CA VAL A 7 -9.02 9.71 -37.02
C VAL A 7 -8.88 8.70 -35.89
N PHE A 8 -9.09 7.41 -36.17
CA PHE A 8 -8.92 6.34 -35.19
C PHE A 8 -7.49 6.30 -34.65
N LEU A 9 -6.48 6.37 -35.52
CA LEU A 9 -5.07 6.38 -35.12
C LEU A 9 -4.71 7.63 -34.30
N ALA A 10 -5.28 8.79 -34.64
CA ALA A 10 -5.11 10.00 -33.85
C ALA A 10 -5.71 9.87 -32.44
N GLN A 11 -6.92 9.29 -32.34
CA GLN A 11 -7.58 9.02 -31.06
C GLN A 11 -6.85 7.95 -30.24
N LEU A 12 -6.36 6.89 -30.88
CA LEU A 12 -5.58 5.83 -30.26
C LEU A 12 -4.26 6.38 -29.68
N ARG A 13 -3.57 7.24 -30.44
CA ARG A 13 -2.37 7.96 -29.95
C ARG A 13 -2.68 8.81 -28.71
N LEU A 14 -3.80 9.54 -28.71
CA LEU A 14 -4.24 10.30 -27.55
C LEU A 14 -4.54 9.41 -26.34
N LEU A 15 -5.18 8.26 -26.54
CA LEU A 15 -5.46 7.29 -25.47
C LEU A 15 -4.17 6.75 -24.85
N PHE A 16 -3.14 6.51 -25.65
CA PHE A 16 -1.82 6.11 -25.17
C PHE A 16 -1.03 7.25 -24.49
N GLY A 17 -1.54 8.50 -24.53
CA GLY A 17 -0.87 9.67 -23.97
C GLY A 17 0.15 10.31 -24.92
N ILE A 18 0.20 9.88 -26.18
CA ILE A 18 1.09 10.44 -27.21
C ILE A 18 0.42 11.69 -27.76
N SER A 19 0.84 12.84 -27.23
CA SER A 19 0.36 14.14 -27.69
C SER A 19 1.14 14.60 -28.92
N GLN A 20 0.46 15.29 -29.83
CA GLN A 20 1.15 15.93 -30.96
C GLN A 20 2.15 16.96 -30.42
N PRO A 21 3.41 16.95 -30.90
CA PRO A 21 4.42 17.88 -30.42
C PRO A 21 4.01 19.31 -30.79
N LYS A 22 3.97 20.21 -29.80
CA LYS A 22 3.84 21.65 -30.04
C LYS A 22 5.16 22.14 -30.65
N LEU A 23 5.20 22.23 -31.96
CA LEU A 23 6.39 22.65 -32.69
C LEU A 23 6.60 24.16 -32.58
N PRO A 24 7.84 24.62 -32.32
CA PRO A 24 8.18 26.02 -32.47
C PRO A 24 7.88 26.49 -33.91
N PRO A 25 7.52 27.77 -34.12
CA PRO A 25 7.08 28.30 -35.42
C PRO A 25 8.14 28.26 -36.55
N LYS A 26 9.37 27.81 -36.26
CA LYS A 26 10.47 27.66 -37.24
C LYS A 26 10.99 26.22 -37.37
N CYS A 27 10.33 25.24 -36.75
CA CYS A 27 10.74 23.84 -36.81
C CYS A 27 9.87 23.08 -37.82
N LEU A 28 10.51 22.46 -38.81
CA LEU A 28 9.85 21.52 -39.71
C LEU A 28 9.83 20.15 -39.05
N PHE A 29 8.63 19.65 -38.75
CA PHE A 29 8.44 18.27 -38.31
C PHE A 29 8.21 17.39 -39.52
N SER A 30 9.19 16.56 -39.84
CA SER A 30 8.92 15.45 -40.75
C SER A 30 8.09 14.44 -39.96
N GLY A 31 6.77 14.45 -40.20
CA GLY A 31 5.85 13.46 -39.62
C GLY A 31 6.28 12.03 -39.94
N PRO A 32 5.72 11.03 -39.24
CA PRO A 32 6.09 9.63 -39.44
C PRO A 32 5.88 9.26 -40.91
N LYS A 33 6.98 8.88 -41.59
CA LYS A 33 6.97 8.50 -43.01
C LYS A 33 6.23 7.17 -43.28
N SER A 34 5.93 6.40 -42.23
CA SER A 34 5.22 5.13 -42.32
C SER A 34 4.80 4.67 -40.90
N GLU A 35 3.50 4.43 -40.73
CA GLU A 35 2.78 3.47 -39.84
C GLU A 35 3.17 3.23 -38.36
N GLY A 36 4.21 3.86 -37.81
CA GLY A 36 4.73 3.55 -36.47
C GLY A 36 4.74 4.71 -35.46
N LEU A 37 5.22 4.39 -34.26
CA LEU A 37 5.64 5.35 -33.24
C LEU A 37 7.08 5.79 -33.50
N MET A 38 7.34 7.09 -33.32
CA MET A 38 8.70 7.63 -33.38
C MET A 38 9.48 7.23 -32.11
N THR A 39 10.80 7.13 -32.21
CA THR A 39 11.66 6.78 -31.07
C THR A 39 11.49 7.73 -29.88
N TRP A 40 11.40 9.04 -30.14
CA TRP A 40 11.15 10.04 -29.09
C TRP A 40 9.77 9.92 -28.45
N GLU A 41 8.74 9.47 -29.20
CA GLU A 41 7.41 9.21 -28.65
C GLU A 41 7.48 8.03 -27.66
N VAL A 42 8.25 6.99 -28.01
CA VAL A 42 8.51 5.84 -27.14
C VAL A 42 9.29 6.27 -25.90
N ASP A 43 10.33 7.09 -26.05
CA ASP A 43 11.12 7.60 -24.93
C ASP A 43 10.24 8.41 -23.95
N GLN A 44 9.37 9.29 -24.48
CA GLN A 44 8.44 10.05 -23.67
C GLN A 44 7.46 9.14 -22.91
N LEU A 45 6.96 8.09 -23.56
CA LEU A 45 6.08 7.10 -22.93
C LEU A 45 6.79 6.33 -21.81
N LEU A 46 8.02 5.86 -22.07
CA LEU A 46 8.82 5.15 -21.08
C LEU A 46 9.08 6.04 -19.86
N TRP A 47 9.45 7.30 -20.08
CA TRP A 47 9.65 8.26 -19.00
C TRP A 47 8.36 8.49 -18.20
N ALA A 48 7.25 8.83 -18.88
CA ALA A 48 5.98 9.12 -18.23
C ALA A 48 5.48 7.93 -17.41
N ARG A 49 5.53 6.72 -17.97
CA ARG A 49 5.13 5.48 -17.29
C ARG A 49 6.05 5.13 -16.13
N SER A 50 7.36 5.38 -16.26
CA SER A 50 8.30 5.14 -15.16
C SER A 50 8.00 6.04 -13.97
N VAL A 51 7.71 7.31 -14.21
CA VAL A 51 7.35 8.28 -13.15
C VAL A 51 6.01 7.92 -12.51
N GLU A 52 5.00 7.57 -13.32
CA GLU A 52 3.68 7.13 -12.83
C GLU A 52 3.79 5.87 -11.97
N ASN A 53 4.58 4.89 -12.41
CA ASN A 53 4.86 3.67 -11.64
C ASN A 53 5.54 4.00 -10.31
N LEU A 54 6.57 4.85 -10.31
CA LEU A 54 7.26 5.26 -9.09
C LEU A 54 6.34 5.97 -8.10
N ALA A 55 5.49 6.88 -8.59
CA ALA A 55 4.49 7.56 -7.77
C ALA A 55 3.47 6.58 -7.17
N THR A 56 3.00 5.62 -7.98
CA THR A 56 2.08 4.57 -7.56
C THR A 56 2.71 3.69 -6.49
N ALA A 57 3.91 3.15 -6.72
CA ALA A 57 4.63 2.31 -5.77
C ALA A 57 4.87 3.03 -4.43
N THR A 58 5.28 4.30 -4.48
CA THR A 58 5.51 5.13 -3.29
C THR A 58 4.22 5.35 -2.51
N THR A 59 3.11 5.61 -3.20
CA THR A 59 1.78 5.81 -2.59
C THR A 59 1.30 4.51 -1.94
N THR A 60 1.49 3.36 -2.60
CA THR A 60 1.13 2.04 -2.08
C THR A 60 1.95 1.69 -0.83
N LEU A 61 3.27 1.90 -0.83
CA LEU A 61 4.12 1.69 0.34
C LEU A 61 3.77 2.64 1.49
N THR A 62 3.45 3.89 1.19
CA THR A 62 2.99 4.86 2.20
C THR A 62 1.66 4.42 2.82
N SER A 63 0.73 3.94 1.99
CA SER A 63 -0.56 3.40 2.45
C SER A 63 -0.37 2.15 3.31
N LEU A 64 0.57 1.28 2.95
CA LEU A 64 0.96 0.11 3.75
C LEU A 64 1.46 0.53 5.13
N ALA A 65 2.40 1.49 5.19
CA ALA A 65 2.95 1.99 6.44
C ALA A 65 1.87 2.61 7.34
N GLN A 66 0.93 3.36 6.75
CA GLN A 66 -0.21 3.93 7.49
C GLN A 66 -1.15 2.84 8.04
N LEU A 67 -1.39 1.77 7.27
CA LEU A 67 -2.23 0.65 7.69
C LEU A 67 -1.59 -0.13 8.86
N LEU A 68 -0.29 -0.42 8.76
CA LEU A 68 0.49 -1.05 9.83
C LEU A 68 0.53 -0.20 11.10
N GLY A 69 0.61 1.14 10.98
CA GLY A 69 0.57 2.04 12.12
C GLY A 69 -0.78 2.11 12.84
N LYS A 70 -1.89 1.89 12.12
CA LYS A 70 -3.25 1.89 12.71
C LYS A 70 -3.64 0.56 13.33
N ILE A 71 -3.15 -0.55 12.80
CA ILE A 71 -3.51 -1.89 13.24
C ILE A 71 -2.27 -2.52 13.88
N SER A 72 -2.05 -2.20 15.16
CA SER A 72 -0.79 -2.51 15.86
C SER A 72 -0.52 -4.00 16.11
N ASN A 73 -1.48 -4.89 15.81
CA ASN A 73 -1.36 -6.33 16.01
C ASN A 73 -1.12 -7.11 14.71
N ILE A 74 -0.61 -6.45 13.65
CA ILE A 74 -0.30 -7.14 12.39
C ILE A 74 1.04 -7.87 12.49
N VAL A 75 1.00 -9.20 12.32
CA VAL A 75 2.20 -10.02 12.15
C VAL A 75 2.67 -9.92 10.70
N ILE A 76 3.78 -9.20 10.47
CA ILE A 76 4.41 -9.10 9.14
C ILE A 76 5.19 -10.39 8.88
N LYS A 77 4.78 -11.14 7.87
CA LYS A 77 5.52 -12.33 7.41
C LYS A 77 6.76 -11.92 6.62
N ASP A 78 7.78 -12.77 6.64
CA ASP A 78 9.05 -12.53 5.94
C ASP A 78 8.88 -12.32 4.42
N ASN A 79 7.89 -12.95 3.81
CA ASN A 79 7.58 -12.76 2.39
C ASN A 79 7.11 -11.32 2.09
N VAL A 80 6.25 -10.76 2.95
CA VAL A 80 5.76 -9.38 2.83
C VAL A 80 6.90 -8.40 3.05
N ALA A 81 7.71 -8.62 4.09
CA ALA A 81 8.89 -7.79 4.36
C ALA A 81 9.86 -7.80 3.17
N SER A 82 10.15 -8.97 2.61
CA SER A 82 11.00 -9.12 1.42
C SER A 82 10.45 -8.35 0.21
N GLU A 83 9.14 -8.44 -0.06
CA GLU A 83 8.54 -7.68 -1.17
C GLU A 83 8.57 -6.15 -0.93
N VAL A 84 8.44 -5.69 0.32
CA VAL A 84 8.63 -4.27 0.66
C VAL A 84 10.07 -3.82 0.39
N TYR A 85 11.08 -4.58 0.84
CA TYR A 85 12.49 -4.26 0.56
C TYR A 85 12.77 -4.26 -0.95
N ARG A 86 12.29 -5.26 -1.68
CA ARG A 86 12.44 -5.34 -3.15
C ARG A 86 11.77 -4.16 -3.85
N ALA A 87 10.62 -3.70 -3.36
CA ALA A 87 9.96 -2.52 -3.91
C ALA A 87 10.79 -1.26 -3.71
N VAL A 88 11.33 -1.05 -2.49
CA VAL A 88 12.18 0.11 -2.17
C VAL A 88 13.48 0.09 -2.98
N ASP A 89 14.15 -1.05 -3.07
CA ASP A 89 15.37 -1.20 -3.86
C ASP A 89 15.10 -0.92 -5.35
N ALA A 90 14.00 -1.44 -5.89
CA ALA A 90 13.61 -1.20 -7.28
C ALA A 90 13.23 0.26 -7.54
N ILE A 91 12.66 0.96 -6.56
CA ILE A 91 12.43 2.42 -6.65
C ILE A 91 13.76 3.15 -6.78
N TYR A 92 14.74 2.80 -5.93
CA TYR A 92 16.06 3.43 -5.96
C TYR A 92 16.78 3.18 -7.30
N GLU A 93 16.75 1.93 -7.78
CA GLU A 93 17.29 1.53 -9.08
C GLU A 93 16.63 2.30 -10.22
N ALA A 94 15.30 2.41 -10.24
CA ALA A 94 14.57 3.14 -11.27
C ALA A 94 14.92 4.63 -11.29
N VAL A 95 15.09 5.26 -10.11
CA VAL A 95 15.50 6.66 -10.01
C VAL A 95 16.93 6.85 -10.54
N LEU A 96 17.86 5.96 -10.19
CA LEU A 96 19.23 6.00 -10.71
C LEU A 96 19.28 5.90 -12.24
N GLU A 97 18.55 4.94 -12.81
CA GLU A 97 18.48 4.76 -14.27
C GLU A 97 17.80 5.96 -14.96
N LEU A 98 16.76 6.56 -14.35
CA LEU A 98 16.15 7.80 -14.86
C LEU A 98 17.14 8.95 -14.87
N THR A 99 17.92 9.13 -13.80
CA THR A 99 18.94 10.19 -13.73
C THR A 99 20.09 9.97 -14.71
N SER A 100 20.38 8.70 -15.05
CA SER A 100 21.39 8.31 -16.03
C SER A 100 20.89 8.39 -17.48
N GLY A 101 19.59 8.61 -17.69
CA GLY A 101 18.96 8.69 -19.01
C GLY A 101 18.62 7.32 -19.63
N HIS A 102 18.78 6.22 -18.90
CA HIS A 102 18.46 4.87 -19.38
C HIS A 102 16.98 4.54 -19.18
N LEU A 103 16.13 5.10 -20.05
CA LEU A 103 14.67 5.03 -19.92
C LEU A 103 14.10 3.60 -19.93
N ALA A 104 14.66 2.69 -20.72
CA ALA A 104 14.20 1.30 -20.78
C ALA A 104 14.48 0.55 -19.46
N SER A 105 15.70 0.70 -18.91
CA SER A 105 16.09 0.10 -17.63
C SER A 105 15.26 0.68 -16.48
N ALA A 106 15.10 2.01 -16.46
CA ALA A 106 14.23 2.72 -15.53
C ALA A 106 12.79 2.20 -15.55
N PHE A 107 12.24 1.97 -16.74
CA PHE A 107 10.89 1.42 -16.88
C PHE A 107 10.78 0.01 -16.32
N VAL A 108 11.76 -0.86 -16.58
CA VAL A 108 11.78 -2.23 -16.03
C VAL A 108 11.85 -2.21 -14.50
N ALA A 109 12.72 -1.38 -13.94
CA ALA A 109 12.87 -1.21 -12.50
C ALA A 109 11.60 -0.62 -11.85
N SER A 110 11.00 0.42 -12.45
CA SER A 110 9.77 1.03 -11.94
C SER A 110 8.58 0.05 -11.95
N ARG A 111 8.48 -0.79 -12.98
CA ARG A 111 7.45 -1.84 -13.04
C ARG A 111 7.66 -2.89 -11.94
N LYS A 112 8.91 -3.26 -11.66
CA LYS A 112 9.25 -4.17 -10.55
C LYS A 112 8.87 -3.55 -9.21
N ALA A 113 9.14 -2.26 -9.02
CA ALA A 113 8.74 -1.52 -7.82
C ALA A 113 7.22 -1.56 -7.59
N VAL A 114 6.41 -1.21 -8.59
CA VAL A 114 4.94 -1.28 -8.48
C VAL A 114 4.48 -2.69 -8.15
N THR A 115 4.93 -3.67 -8.93
CA THR A 115 4.51 -5.08 -8.77
C THR A 115 4.82 -5.61 -7.37
N SER A 116 6.02 -5.34 -6.84
CA SER A 116 6.40 -5.76 -5.49
C SER A 116 5.66 -4.98 -4.39
N SER A 117 5.45 -3.68 -4.57
CA SER A 117 4.67 -2.88 -3.61
C SER A 117 3.21 -3.34 -3.50
N GLU A 118 2.58 -3.67 -4.63
CA GLU A 118 1.21 -4.18 -4.68
C GLU A 118 1.13 -5.60 -4.12
N ARG A 119 2.11 -6.46 -4.43
CA ARG A 119 2.18 -7.80 -3.83
C ARG A 119 2.29 -7.75 -2.32
N ALA A 120 3.10 -6.84 -1.78
CA ALA A 120 3.20 -6.65 -0.34
C ALA A 120 1.88 -6.12 0.24
N PHE A 121 1.29 -5.09 -0.37
CA PHE A 121 0.07 -4.46 0.15
C PHE A 121 -1.17 -5.36 0.11
N PHE A 122 -1.31 -6.17 -0.95
CA PHE A 122 -2.44 -7.08 -1.14
C PHE A 122 -2.14 -8.52 -0.67
N ASP A 123 -1.09 -8.74 0.13
CA ASP A 123 -0.82 -10.08 0.66
C ASP A 123 -1.97 -10.55 1.57
N PRO A 124 -2.50 -11.77 1.37
CA PRO A 124 -3.64 -12.28 2.15
C PRO A 124 -3.41 -12.28 3.66
N SER A 125 -2.15 -12.39 4.11
CA SER A 125 -1.82 -12.37 5.54
C SER A 125 -2.11 -11.02 6.20
N LEU A 126 -1.99 -9.91 5.46
CA LEU A 126 -2.32 -8.58 5.96
C LEU A 126 -3.84 -8.37 6.07
N LEU A 127 -4.62 -9.01 5.19
CA LEU A 127 -6.08 -8.93 5.18
C LEU A 127 -6.73 -9.86 6.24
N HIS A 128 -6.09 -10.98 6.59
CA HIS A 128 -6.66 -11.96 7.51
C HIS A 128 -6.71 -11.48 8.98
N LEU A 129 -5.95 -10.45 9.34
CA LEU A 129 -5.89 -9.90 10.70
C LEU A 129 -7.04 -8.96 11.05
N LEU A 130 -7.92 -8.60 10.10
CA LEU A 130 -9.20 -7.97 10.42
C LEU A 130 -10.20 -8.93 11.07
N TYR A 131 -9.97 -10.24 11.03
CA TYR A 131 -11.01 -11.22 11.36
C TYR A 131 -11.06 -11.70 12.81
N PHE A 132 -10.25 -11.15 13.72
CA PHE A 132 -10.50 -11.37 15.15
C PHE A 132 -10.38 -10.07 15.93
N PRO A 133 -11.44 -9.23 15.88
CA PRO A 133 -11.60 -8.15 16.83
C PRO A 133 -11.58 -8.75 18.23
N ASP A 134 -10.84 -8.16 19.17
CA ASP A 134 -10.85 -8.61 20.56
C ASP A 134 -12.27 -8.60 21.16
N ASP A 135 -13.19 -7.81 20.60
CA ASP A 135 -14.63 -7.81 20.89
C ASP A 135 -15.31 -9.17 20.68
N GLN A 136 -14.87 -9.98 19.71
CA GLN A 136 -15.42 -11.33 19.51
C GLN A 136 -14.88 -12.32 20.56
N LYS A 137 -13.66 -12.12 21.08
CA LYS A 137 -13.16 -12.88 22.23
C LYS A 137 -13.99 -12.54 23.47
N PHE A 138 -14.27 -11.26 23.70
CA PHE A 138 -15.14 -10.83 24.81
C PHE A 138 -16.56 -11.36 24.66
N ALA A 139 -17.14 -11.41 23.46
CA ALA A 139 -18.47 -11.99 23.23
C ALA A 139 -18.54 -13.50 23.53
N ILE A 140 -17.44 -14.24 23.39
CA ILE A 140 -17.36 -15.68 23.75
C ILE A 140 -17.06 -15.85 25.24
N TYR A 141 -16.12 -15.07 25.79
CA TYR A 141 -15.63 -15.25 27.16
C TYR A 141 -16.50 -14.59 28.23
N ILE A 142 -17.14 -13.45 27.95
CA ILE A 142 -17.99 -12.76 28.93
C ILE A 142 -19.16 -13.65 29.37
N PRO A 143 -19.99 -14.24 28.48
CA PRO A 143 -21.10 -15.10 28.92
C PRO A 143 -20.65 -16.34 29.71
N LEU A 144 -19.45 -16.87 29.42
CA LEU A 144 -18.92 -18.08 30.05
C LEU A 144 -18.27 -17.80 31.42
N PHE A 145 -17.52 -16.71 31.54
CA PHE A 145 -16.71 -16.42 32.73
C PHE A 145 -17.35 -15.41 33.68
N LEU A 146 -18.25 -14.53 33.20
CA LEU A 146 -18.94 -13.54 34.04
C LEU A 146 -19.78 -14.18 35.17
N PRO A 147 -20.52 -15.29 34.95
CA PRO A 147 -21.29 -15.92 36.03
C PRO A 147 -20.42 -16.48 37.16
N MET A 148 -19.20 -16.91 36.86
CA MET A 148 -18.24 -17.40 37.87
C MET A 148 -17.47 -16.25 38.53
N ALA A 149 -17.14 -15.19 37.78
CA ALA A 149 -16.38 -14.06 38.31
C ALA A 149 -17.17 -13.24 39.34
N VAL A 150 -18.48 -13.04 39.14
CA VAL A 150 -19.35 -12.26 40.03
C VAL A 150 -19.33 -12.75 41.49
N PRO A 151 -19.60 -14.03 41.80
CA PRO A 151 -19.60 -14.52 43.19
C PRO A 151 -18.20 -14.52 43.83
N ILE A 152 -17.14 -14.73 43.06
CA ILE A 152 -15.76 -14.69 43.55
C ILE A 152 -15.40 -13.27 43.99
N VAL A 153 -15.70 -12.26 43.16
CA VAL A 153 -15.41 -10.85 43.47
C VAL A 153 -16.24 -10.38 44.66
N LEU A 154 -17.54 -10.72 44.71
CA LEU A 154 -18.40 -10.40 45.86
C LEU A 154 -17.87 -11.01 47.17
N SER A 155 -17.41 -12.26 47.12
CA SER A 155 -16.83 -12.93 48.29
C SER A 155 -15.54 -12.26 48.74
N LEU A 156 -14.65 -11.89 47.80
CA LEU A 156 -13.42 -11.17 48.09
C LEU A 156 -13.67 -9.79 48.71
N VAL A 157 -14.61 -9.02 48.17
CA VAL A 157 -14.99 -7.70 48.70
C VAL A 157 -15.54 -7.82 50.12
N LYS A 158 -16.38 -8.82 50.37
CA LYS A 158 -16.94 -9.06 51.71
C LYS A 158 -15.85 -9.37 52.73
N ILE A 159 -14.93 -10.28 52.39
CA ILE A 159 -13.79 -10.63 53.25
C ILE A 159 -12.91 -9.39 53.51
N PHE A 160 -12.66 -8.58 52.48
CA PHE A 160 -11.83 -7.38 52.64
C PHE A 160 -12.48 -6.33 53.54
N LEU A 161 -13.79 -6.12 53.42
CA LEU A 161 -14.56 -5.22 54.29
C LEU A 161 -14.57 -5.72 55.74
N GLU A 162 -14.78 -7.01 55.95
CA GLU A 162 -14.81 -7.64 57.27
C GLU A 162 -13.44 -7.57 57.96
N ILE A 163 -12.36 -7.78 57.20
CA ILE A 163 -10.99 -7.55 57.67
C ILE A 163 -10.81 -6.06 58.00
N HIS A 164 -11.11 -5.14 57.09
CA HIS A 164 -10.91 -3.71 57.34
C HIS A 164 -11.70 -3.20 58.57
N GLU A 165 -12.92 -3.71 58.78
CA GLU A 165 -13.75 -3.36 59.95
C GLU A 165 -13.20 -3.98 61.25
N SER A 166 -12.68 -5.21 61.19
CA SER A 166 -11.97 -5.85 62.31
C SER A 166 -10.68 -5.13 62.70
N TRP A 167 -10.00 -4.47 61.76
CA TRP A 167 -8.82 -3.64 62.04
C TRP A 167 -9.18 -2.28 62.65
N ARG A 168 -10.44 -1.85 62.55
CA ARG A 168 -10.92 -0.55 63.00
C ARG A 168 -11.59 -0.58 64.38
N LYS A 169 -11.90 -1.78 64.91
CA LYS A 169 -12.27 -1.97 66.31
C LYS A 169 -11.00 -2.30 67.13
N PRO A 170 -10.40 -1.36 67.87
CA PRO A 170 -9.45 -1.74 68.90
C PRO A 170 -10.20 -2.54 69.98
N MET A 171 -9.59 -3.63 70.45
CA MET A 171 -10.02 -4.39 71.63
C MET A 171 -10.39 -3.42 72.76
N THR A 172 -11.67 -3.32 73.07
CA THR A 172 -12.14 -2.90 74.40
C THR A 172 -12.63 -4.17 75.10
N ASP A 173 -11.71 -4.78 75.84
CA ASP A 173 -12.02 -5.42 77.12
C ASP A 173 -11.69 -4.42 78.23
#